data_AF-A0A4R6L4U1-F1
#
_entry.id   AF-A0A4R6L4U1-F1
#
_cell.length_a   1.000
_cell.length_b   1.000
_cell.length_c   1.000
_cell.angle_alpha   90.00
_cell.angle_beta   90.00
_cell.angle_gamma   90.00
#
_symmetry.space_group_name_H-M   'P 1'
#
loop_
_entity.id
_entity.type
_entity.pdbx_description
1 polymer ?
#
loop_
_entity_poly.entity_id
_entity_poly.type
_entity_poly.pdbx_seq_one_letter_code
_entity_poly.pdbx_strand_id
1 'polypeptide(L)'
;MLSQYPALPSDVRDFVNYTVLGSLKSNNQLRVNGLFNHKVIKPKKDNLWFLSWSDIIELRMAIVDENMFEVFKIVFGIDQKDFVRLEMFNAFAVYQWVSSQLTDMIKIEFQELSNDLTDEEKEAGAEELQEFGYSLTLDVLTKGDLLKSDDWLSLAYAKIFRKLCIDKKRYDINKTLQENASRKSKRNS
;
A
#
# COMPACT_ATOMS: atom_id res chain seq x y z
N MET A 1 2.95 -1.28 -18.30
CA MET A 1 3.65 -2.06 -19.33
C MET A 1 2.58 -2.52 -20.31
N LEU A 2 2.45 -1.90 -21.50
CA LEU A 2 1.38 -2.24 -22.43
C LEU A 2 1.73 -3.55 -23.13
N SER A 3 0.92 -4.57 -22.89
CA SER A 3 0.98 -5.86 -23.57
C SER A 3 0.89 -5.64 -25.08
N GLN A 4 2.01 -5.82 -25.78
CA GLN A 4 1.97 -5.92 -27.24
C GLN A 4 1.27 -7.22 -27.58
N TYR A 5 0.17 -7.13 -28.34
CA TYR A 5 -0.52 -8.29 -28.92
C TYR A 5 -0.08 -8.42 -30.39
N PRO A 6 1.13 -8.94 -30.68
CA PRO A 6 1.66 -9.01 -32.03
C PRO A 6 0.80 -9.89 -32.95
N ALA A 7 0.03 -10.83 -32.37
CA ALA A 7 -0.85 -11.73 -33.10
C ALA A 7 -2.18 -11.10 -33.56
N LEU A 8 -2.52 -9.89 -33.12
CA LEU A 8 -3.77 -9.23 -33.53
C LEU A 8 -3.57 -8.39 -34.80
N PRO A 9 -4.48 -8.49 -35.80
CA PRO A 9 -4.60 -7.55 -36.91
C PRO A 9 -4.67 -6.09 -36.43
N SER A 10 -4.19 -5.14 -37.25
CA SER A 10 -4.03 -3.72 -36.85
C SER A 10 -5.35 -3.08 -36.41
N ASP A 11 -6.41 -3.29 -37.16
CA ASP A 11 -7.77 -2.80 -36.91
C ASP A 11 -8.37 -3.37 -35.62
N VAL A 12 -8.15 -4.67 -35.38
CA VAL A 12 -8.56 -5.34 -34.14
C VAL A 12 -7.76 -4.82 -32.95
N ARG A 13 -6.46 -4.58 -33.13
CA ARG A 13 -5.58 -4.01 -32.10
C ARG A 13 -5.99 -2.59 -31.74
N ASP A 14 -6.33 -1.77 -32.73
CA ASP A 14 -6.79 -0.41 -32.50
C ASP A 14 -8.16 -0.38 -31.81
N PHE A 15 -9.07 -1.28 -32.19
CA PHE A 15 -10.34 -1.47 -31.50
C PHE A 15 -10.16 -1.95 -30.06
N VAL A 16 -9.28 -2.94 -29.83
CA VAL A 16 -8.96 -3.45 -28.48
C VAL A 16 -8.31 -2.35 -27.66
N ASN A 17 -7.33 -1.62 -28.19
CA ASN A 17 -6.71 -0.49 -27.49
C ASN A 17 -7.74 0.59 -27.16
N TYR A 18 -8.58 1.00 -28.12
CA TYR A 18 -9.62 2.00 -27.89
C TYR A 18 -10.64 1.54 -26.84
N THR A 19 -11.11 0.30 -26.94
CA THR A 19 -12.15 -0.24 -26.05
C THR A 19 -11.61 -0.53 -24.67
N VAL A 20 -10.44 -1.16 -24.57
CA VAL A 20 -9.80 -1.53 -23.30
C VAL A 20 -9.24 -0.29 -22.60
N LEU A 21 -8.46 0.56 -23.28
CA LEU A 21 -7.94 1.78 -22.65
C LEU A 21 -9.04 2.81 -22.37
N GLY A 22 -10.06 2.88 -23.22
CA GLY A 22 -11.21 3.75 -23.02
C GLY A 22 -12.11 3.31 -21.85
N SER A 23 -12.25 2.00 -21.64
CA SER A 23 -13.08 1.43 -20.56
C SER A 23 -12.32 1.24 -19.23
N LEU A 24 -10.99 1.19 -19.26
CA LEU A 24 -10.12 1.13 -18.08
C LEU A 24 -9.80 2.52 -17.49
N LYS A 25 -10.58 3.55 -17.81
CA LYS A 25 -10.47 4.83 -17.10
C LYS A 25 -10.68 4.57 -15.61
N SER A 26 -9.67 4.91 -14.82
CA SER A 26 -9.63 4.75 -13.37
C SER A 26 -10.96 5.16 -12.74
N ASN A 27 -11.57 4.23 -12.02
CA ASN A 27 -12.90 4.38 -11.45
C ASN A 27 -12.86 3.92 -9.99
N ASN A 28 -13.37 4.73 -9.06
CA ASN A 28 -13.42 4.37 -7.65
C ASN A 28 -14.78 3.81 -7.22
N GLN A 29 -15.67 3.50 -8.17
CA GLN A 29 -17.00 2.97 -7.91
C GLN A 29 -17.16 1.61 -8.57
N LEU A 30 -17.52 0.62 -7.75
CA LEU A 30 -17.72 -0.74 -8.17
C LEU A 30 -19.18 -0.96 -8.59
N ARG A 31 -19.40 -1.60 -9.74
CA ARG A 31 -20.73 -1.84 -10.31
C ARG A 31 -21.06 -3.33 -10.27
N VAL A 32 -22.20 -3.63 -9.66
CA VAL A 32 -22.77 -4.98 -9.56
C VAL A 32 -24.02 -5.05 -10.44
N ASN A 33 -24.11 -6.07 -11.28
CA ASN A 33 -25.26 -6.29 -12.17
C ASN A 33 -26.49 -6.72 -11.37
N GLY A 34 -27.54 -5.88 -11.40
CA GLY A 34 -28.87 -6.19 -10.86
C GLY A 34 -29.79 -6.85 -11.87
N LEU A 35 -30.97 -7.30 -11.42
CA LEU A 35 -32.03 -7.79 -12.32
C LEU A 35 -32.56 -6.69 -13.25
N PHE A 36 -32.59 -5.44 -12.79
CA PHE A 36 -33.20 -4.33 -13.52
C PHE A 36 -32.28 -3.11 -13.70
N ASN A 37 -31.30 -2.91 -12.81
CA ASN A 37 -30.34 -1.80 -12.84
C ASN A 37 -29.03 -2.21 -12.18
N HIS A 38 -27.93 -1.54 -12.50
CA HIS A 38 -26.67 -1.72 -11.79
C HIS A 38 -26.73 -1.11 -10.38
N LYS A 39 -26.22 -1.84 -9.39
CA LYS A 39 -25.96 -1.33 -8.04
C LYS A 39 -24.54 -0.77 -8.02
N VAL A 40 -24.39 0.49 -7.62
CA VAL A 40 -23.09 1.13 -7.44
C VAL A 40 -22.67 1.02 -5.98
N ILE A 41 -21.46 0.52 -5.73
CA ILE A 41 -20.85 0.36 -4.42
C ILE A 41 -19.66 1.30 -4.32
N LYS A 42 -19.64 2.13 -3.29
CA LYS A 42 -18.53 3.05 -2.98
C LYS A 42 -17.52 2.37 -2.06
N PRO A 43 -16.26 2.82 -2.05
CA PRO A 43 -15.27 2.35 -1.09
C PRO A 43 -15.73 2.60 0.35
N LYS A 44 -15.33 1.76 1.30
CA LYS A 44 -15.58 1.95 2.75
C LYS A 44 -15.01 3.26 3.28
N LYS A 45 -13.95 3.76 2.64
CA LYS A 45 -13.24 5.00 2.96
C LYS A 45 -12.93 5.74 1.67
N ASP A 46 -13.06 7.06 1.69
CA ASP A 46 -12.78 7.91 0.52
C ASP A 46 -11.32 7.83 0.04
N ASN A 47 -10.41 7.39 0.93
CA ASN A 47 -8.99 7.24 0.66
C ASN A 47 -8.42 6.03 1.42
N LEU A 48 -7.57 5.25 0.74
CA LEU A 48 -6.89 4.07 1.30
C LEU A 48 -6.06 4.39 2.55
N TRP A 49 -5.50 5.60 2.68
CA TRP A 49 -4.78 6.03 3.90
C TRP A 49 -5.62 5.91 5.19
N PHE A 50 -6.96 5.89 5.09
CA PHE A 50 -7.86 5.77 6.23
C PHE A 50 -8.42 4.36 6.44
N LEU A 51 -7.97 3.37 5.67
CA LEU A 51 -8.14 1.96 6.03
C LEU A 51 -7.33 1.64 7.28
N SER A 52 -7.73 0.60 8.01
CA SER A 52 -6.95 0.13 9.16
C SER A 52 -5.58 -0.36 8.69
N TRP A 53 -4.61 -0.41 9.59
CA TRP A 53 -3.28 -0.90 9.23
C TRP A 53 -3.33 -2.38 8.84
N SER A 54 -4.13 -3.21 9.53
CA SER A 54 -4.39 -4.59 9.12
C SER A 54 -4.99 -4.67 7.72
N ASP A 55 -6.00 -3.85 7.39
CA ASP A 55 -6.59 -3.82 6.05
C ASP A 55 -5.54 -3.47 4.98
N ILE A 56 -4.60 -2.55 5.27
CA ILE A 56 -3.53 -2.19 4.32
C ILE A 56 -2.52 -3.32 4.13
N ILE A 57 -2.20 -4.06 5.19
CA ILE A 57 -1.31 -5.23 5.11
C ILE A 57 -1.97 -6.31 4.25
N GLU A 58 -3.22 -6.67 4.56
CA GLU A 58 -3.99 -7.66 3.80
C GLU A 58 -4.20 -7.22 2.34
N LEU A 59 -4.43 -5.92 2.10
CA LEU A 59 -4.59 -5.37 0.75
C LEU A 59 -3.32 -5.52 -0.07
N ARG A 60 -2.14 -5.30 0.53
CA ARG A 60 -0.84 -5.50 -0.17
C ARG A 60 -0.65 -6.96 -0.55
N MET A 61 -0.95 -7.88 0.36
CA MET A 61 -0.87 -9.32 0.08
C MET A 61 -1.83 -9.71 -1.04
N ALA A 62 -3.09 -9.28 -0.96
CA ALA A 62 -4.09 -9.58 -1.98
C ALA A 62 -3.73 -9.04 -3.38
N ILE A 63 -3.05 -7.89 -3.46
CA ILE A 63 -2.55 -7.35 -4.73
C ILE A 63 -1.39 -8.18 -5.29
N VAL A 64 -0.46 -8.63 -4.44
CA VAL A 64 0.66 -9.50 -4.83
C VAL A 64 0.15 -10.86 -5.31
N ASP A 65 -0.85 -11.41 -4.63
CA ASP A 65 -1.47 -12.70 -4.98
C ASP A 65 -2.48 -12.58 -6.15
N GLU A 66 -2.64 -11.38 -6.73
CA GLU A 66 -3.62 -11.07 -7.78
C GLU A 66 -5.07 -11.45 -7.39
N ASN A 67 -5.37 -11.45 -6.10
CA ASN A 67 -6.66 -11.86 -5.54
C ASN A 67 -7.66 -10.69 -5.53
N MET A 68 -8.27 -10.47 -6.68
CA MET A 68 -9.24 -9.38 -6.89
C MET A 68 -10.44 -9.41 -5.93
N PHE A 69 -10.90 -10.60 -5.54
CA PHE A 69 -12.01 -10.73 -4.59
C PHE A 69 -11.66 -10.13 -3.24
N GLU A 70 -10.51 -10.50 -2.66
CA GLU A 70 -10.08 -9.98 -1.37
C GLU A 70 -9.81 -8.47 -1.44
N VAL A 71 -9.23 -7.97 -2.54
CA VAL A 71 -9.08 -6.52 -2.77
C VAL A 71 -10.42 -5.79 -2.67
N PHE A 72 -11.46 -6.28 -3.34
CA PHE A 72 -12.76 -5.64 -3.29
C PHE A 72 -13.49 -5.84 -1.97
N LYS A 73 -13.32 -6.98 -1.31
CA LYS A 73 -13.87 -7.23 0.03
C LYS A 73 -13.26 -6.27 1.06
N ILE A 74 -11.96 -6.02 1.00
CA ILE A 74 -11.27 -5.07 1.89
C ILE A 74 -11.76 -3.64 1.59
N VAL A 75 -11.69 -3.20 0.32
CA VAL A 75 -11.93 -1.78 -0.04
C VAL A 75 -13.41 -1.42 -0.09
N PHE A 76 -14.28 -2.30 -0.60
CA PHE A 76 -15.70 -2.03 -0.85
C PHE A 76 -16.64 -2.81 0.09
N GLY A 77 -16.16 -3.84 0.77
CA GLY A 77 -16.98 -4.62 1.69
C GLY A 77 -17.98 -5.54 1.00
N ILE A 78 -17.66 -5.98 -0.22
CA ILE A 78 -18.50 -6.92 -0.97
C ILE A 78 -18.35 -8.34 -0.44
N ASP A 79 -19.37 -9.16 -0.69
CA ASP A 79 -19.34 -10.60 -0.46
C ASP A 79 -19.15 -11.38 -1.78
N GLN A 80 -19.10 -12.71 -1.70
CA GLN A 80 -18.94 -13.58 -2.87
C GLN A 80 -20.09 -13.41 -3.88
N LYS A 81 -21.31 -13.12 -3.42
CA LYS A 81 -22.49 -12.98 -4.29
C LYS A 81 -22.41 -11.70 -5.11
N ASP A 82 -21.98 -10.61 -4.49
CA ASP A 82 -21.70 -9.34 -5.16
C ASP A 82 -20.54 -9.51 -6.14
N PHE A 83 -19.47 -10.22 -5.76
CA PHE A 83 -18.29 -10.46 -6.61
C PHE A 83 -18.61 -11.16 -7.93
N VAL A 84 -19.38 -12.26 -7.89
CA VAL A 84 -19.76 -13.02 -9.09
C VAL A 84 -20.64 -12.19 -10.05
N ARG A 85 -21.26 -11.13 -9.54
CA ARG A 85 -22.16 -10.25 -10.30
C ARG A 85 -21.49 -8.97 -10.76
N LEU A 86 -20.18 -8.81 -10.55
CA LEU A 86 -19.47 -7.61 -10.96
C LEU A 86 -19.48 -7.44 -12.47
N GLU A 87 -19.59 -6.19 -12.90
CA GLU A 87 -19.35 -5.82 -14.28
C GLU A 87 -17.84 -5.91 -14.56
N MET A 88 -17.43 -6.88 -15.38
CA MET A 88 -16.03 -7.26 -15.58
C MET A 88 -15.09 -6.08 -15.90
N PHE A 89 -15.45 -5.24 -16.88
CA PHE A 89 -14.60 -4.09 -17.25
C PHE A 89 -14.51 -3.03 -16.15
N ASN A 90 -15.61 -2.79 -15.44
CA ASN A 90 -15.60 -1.89 -14.29
C ASN A 90 -14.76 -2.46 -13.14
N ALA A 91 -14.83 -3.76 -12.87
CA ALA A 91 -13.99 -4.42 -11.87
C ALA A 91 -12.50 -4.21 -12.18
N PHE A 92 -12.06 -4.44 -13.43
CA PHE A 92 -10.65 -4.17 -13.80
C PHE A 92 -10.27 -2.69 -13.65
N ALA A 93 -11.14 -1.75 -14.04
CA ALA A 93 -10.90 -0.32 -13.88
C ALA A 93 -10.75 0.08 -12.39
N VAL A 94 -11.57 -0.52 -11.52
CA VAL A 94 -11.52 -0.31 -10.07
C VAL A 94 -10.28 -0.96 -9.45
N TYR A 95 -9.95 -2.18 -9.85
CA TYR A 95 -8.73 -2.86 -9.41
C TYR A 95 -7.49 -2.02 -9.74
N GLN A 96 -7.41 -1.53 -10.98
CA GLN A 96 -6.33 -0.63 -11.41
C GLN A 96 -6.27 0.66 -10.59
N TRP A 97 -7.42 1.26 -10.25
CA TRP A 97 -7.47 2.42 -9.36
C TRP A 97 -6.86 2.10 -7.98
N VAL A 98 -7.28 0.99 -7.36
CA VAL A 98 -6.75 0.55 -6.05
C VAL A 98 -5.24 0.30 -6.14
N SER A 99 -4.77 -0.45 -7.13
CA SER A 99 -3.35 -0.74 -7.33
C SER A 99 -2.52 0.54 -7.51
N SER A 100 -3.02 1.53 -8.27
CA SER A 100 -2.35 2.81 -8.47
C SER A 100 -2.25 3.59 -7.17
N GLN A 101 -3.35 3.68 -6.41
CA GLN A 101 -3.35 4.36 -5.10
C GLN A 101 -2.33 3.73 -4.15
N LEU A 102 -2.32 2.39 -4.06
CA LEU A 102 -1.36 1.68 -3.20
C LEU A 102 0.09 1.89 -3.65
N THR A 103 0.34 1.89 -4.96
CA THR A 103 1.67 2.18 -5.52
C THR A 103 2.13 3.59 -5.14
N ASP A 104 1.24 4.57 -5.19
CA ASP A 104 1.57 5.95 -4.81
C ASP A 104 1.81 6.08 -3.30
N MET A 105 1.07 5.34 -2.47
CA MET A 105 1.36 5.23 -1.03
C MET A 105 2.76 4.67 -0.77
N ILE A 106 3.13 3.57 -1.44
CA ILE A 106 4.45 2.95 -1.32
C ILE A 106 5.57 3.93 -1.71
N LYS A 107 5.38 4.73 -2.77
CA LYS A 107 6.37 5.76 -3.15
C LYS A 107 6.55 6.81 -2.05
N ILE A 108 5.44 7.28 -1.46
CA ILE A 108 5.48 8.25 -0.37
C ILE A 108 6.16 7.64 0.86
N GLU A 109 5.85 6.40 1.20
CA GLU A 109 6.51 5.65 2.27
C GLU A 109 8.02 5.56 2.04
N PHE A 110 8.43 5.16 0.84
CA PHE A 110 9.84 5.07 0.49
C PHE A 110 10.54 6.43 0.60
N GLN A 111 9.94 7.50 0.09
CA GLN A 111 10.51 8.85 0.15
C GLN A 111 10.67 9.35 1.59
N GLU A 112 9.66 9.12 2.43
CA GLU A 112 9.64 9.69 3.78
C GLU A 112 10.34 8.81 4.81
N LEU A 113 10.33 7.49 4.65
CA LEU A 113 10.80 6.52 5.65
C LEU A 113 12.09 5.79 5.27
N SER A 114 12.60 5.93 4.03
CA SER A 114 13.92 5.38 3.70
C SER A 114 15.02 6.06 4.52
N ASN A 115 15.92 5.24 5.04
CA ASN A 115 17.18 5.66 5.64
C ASN A 115 18.30 5.02 4.86
N ASP A 116 19.32 5.80 4.52
CA ASP A 116 20.57 5.25 4.01
C ASP A 116 21.30 4.59 5.18
N LEU A 117 21.33 3.25 5.18
CA LEU A 117 22.10 2.47 6.15
C LEU A 117 23.59 2.77 5.97
N THR A 118 24.28 3.06 7.07
CA THR A 118 25.74 3.17 7.06
C THR A 118 26.37 1.79 6.80
N ASP A 119 27.63 1.76 6.38
CA ASP A 119 28.34 0.51 6.17
C ASP A 119 28.42 -0.33 7.46
N GLU A 120 28.58 0.33 8.61
CA GLU A 120 28.54 -0.30 9.94
C GLU A 120 27.17 -0.93 10.26
N GLU A 121 26.06 -0.26 9.90
CA GLU A 121 24.70 -0.78 10.10
C GLU A 121 24.44 -2.00 9.18
N LYS A 122 24.98 -2.00 7.96
CA LYS A 122 24.91 -3.15 7.05
C LYS A 122 25.72 -4.33 7.55
N GLU A 123 26.94 -4.11 8.02
CA GLU A 123 27.79 -5.15 8.62
C GLU A 123 27.15 -5.75 9.88
N ALA A 124 26.37 -4.96 10.62
CA ALA A 124 25.60 -5.43 11.78
C ALA A 124 24.34 -6.24 11.42
N GLY A 125 24.05 -6.47 10.13
CA GLY A 125 22.91 -7.26 9.68
C GLY A 125 21.58 -6.50 9.68
N ALA A 126 21.58 -5.16 9.61
CA ALA A 126 20.33 -4.39 9.57
C ALA A 126 19.41 -4.75 8.39
N GLU A 127 19.97 -5.35 7.33
CA GLU A 127 19.22 -5.84 6.18
C GLU A 127 18.37 -7.09 6.52
N GLU A 128 18.82 -7.94 7.45
CA GLU A 128 18.09 -9.15 7.89
C GLU A 128 16.75 -8.78 8.54
N LEU A 129 16.65 -7.59 9.13
CA LEU A 129 15.42 -7.11 9.75
C LEU A 129 14.29 -6.87 8.73
N GLN A 130 14.61 -6.71 7.44
CA GLN A 130 13.60 -6.52 6.39
C GLN A 130 12.72 -7.76 6.18
N GLU A 131 13.23 -8.97 6.51
CA GLU A 131 12.50 -10.23 6.36
C GLU A 131 11.23 -10.28 7.22
N PHE A 132 11.22 -9.56 8.35
CA PHE A 132 10.09 -9.51 9.27
C PHE A 132 8.97 -8.56 8.83
N GLY A 133 9.19 -7.78 7.76
CA GLY A 133 8.17 -6.90 7.17
C GLY A 133 7.50 -5.97 8.18
N TYR A 134 6.16 -5.98 8.21
CA TYR A 134 5.40 -5.11 9.12
C TYR A 134 5.57 -5.50 10.60
N SER A 135 5.93 -6.75 10.90
CA SER A 135 6.05 -7.25 12.28
C SER A 135 7.14 -6.53 13.06
N LEU A 136 8.26 -6.20 12.40
CA LEU A 136 9.31 -5.37 13.01
C LEU A 136 8.77 -3.98 13.39
N THR A 137 8.02 -3.36 12.48
CA THR A 137 7.44 -2.04 12.73
C THR A 137 6.44 -2.10 13.89
N LEU A 138 5.64 -3.17 13.97
CA LEU A 138 4.68 -3.38 15.04
C LEU A 138 5.37 -3.59 16.39
N ASP A 139 6.47 -4.37 16.42
CA ASP A 139 7.27 -4.58 17.63
C ASP A 139 7.83 -3.25 18.17
N VAL A 140 8.37 -2.40 17.29
CA VAL A 140 8.88 -1.07 17.66
C VAL A 140 7.77 -0.17 18.21
N LEU A 141 6.58 -0.18 17.60
CA LEU A 141 5.44 0.64 18.03
C LEU A 141 4.83 0.17 19.36
N THR A 142 4.81 -1.14 19.58
CA THR A 142 4.32 -1.77 20.82
C THR A 142 5.38 -1.79 21.93
N LYS A 143 6.66 -1.57 21.59
CA LYS A 143 7.82 -1.79 22.46
C LYS A 143 7.89 -3.24 22.97
N GLY A 144 7.58 -4.20 22.10
CA GLY A 144 7.53 -5.63 22.41
C GLY A 144 6.30 -6.08 23.22
N ASP A 145 5.33 -5.19 23.48
CA ASP A 145 4.10 -5.53 24.19
C ASP A 145 3.01 -6.05 23.23
N LEU A 146 2.98 -7.38 23.07
CA LEU A 146 2.05 -8.06 22.16
C LEU A 146 0.57 -7.80 22.48
N LEU A 147 0.22 -7.46 23.73
CA LEU A 147 -1.17 -7.19 24.11
C LEU A 147 -1.71 -5.89 23.50
N LYS A 148 -0.83 -5.04 22.97
CA LYS A 148 -1.19 -3.79 22.29
C LYS A 148 -1.25 -3.93 20.76
N SER A 149 -0.89 -5.09 20.22
CA SER A 149 -0.77 -5.29 18.77
C SER A 149 -2.07 -5.01 18.03
N ASP A 150 -3.18 -5.55 18.52
CA ASP A 150 -4.50 -5.41 17.90
C ASP A 150 -4.96 -3.95 17.86
N ASP A 151 -4.69 -3.20 18.94
CA ASP A 151 -5.00 -1.77 19.01
C ASP A 151 -4.27 -1.01 17.90
N TRP A 152 -2.97 -1.28 17.69
CA TRP A 152 -2.18 -0.65 16.64
C TRP A 152 -2.65 -1.06 15.24
N LEU A 153 -2.92 -2.34 15.01
CA LEU A 153 -3.39 -2.86 13.73
C LEU A 153 -4.75 -2.27 13.32
N SER A 154 -5.62 -1.98 14.30
CA SER A 154 -6.94 -1.38 14.06
C SER A 154 -6.90 0.11 13.69
N LEU A 155 -5.80 0.81 13.99
CA LEU A 155 -5.68 2.24 13.69
C LEU A 155 -5.61 2.50 12.19
N ALA A 156 -6.18 3.63 11.77
CA ALA A 156 -6.03 4.11 10.41
C ALA A 156 -4.54 4.23 10.02
N TYR A 157 -4.17 3.71 8.85
CA TYR A 157 -2.78 3.67 8.42
C TYR A 157 -2.12 5.05 8.35
N ALA A 158 -2.87 6.11 8.02
CA ALA A 158 -2.40 7.50 8.08
C ALA A 158 -1.80 7.88 9.45
N LYS A 159 -2.38 7.38 10.55
CA LYS A 159 -1.87 7.63 11.91
C LYS A 159 -0.57 6.86 12.15
N ILE A 160 -0.51 5.61 11.70
CA ILE A 160 0.69 4.77 11.77
C ILE A 160 1.83 5.44 11.01
N PHE A 161 1.60 5.74 9.72
CA PHE A 161 2.55 6.41 8.86
C PHE A 161 3.07 7.71 9.49
N ARG A 162 2.17 8.56 10.01
CA ARG A 162 2.58 9.81 10.67
C ARG A 162 3.45 9.56 11.90
N LYS A 163 3.15 8.53 12.69
CA LYS A 163 3.98 8.14 13.85
C LYS A 163 5.37 7.71 13.40
N LEU A 164 5.47 6.90 12.35
CA LEU A 164 6.76 6.47 11.79
C LEU A 164 7.59 7.66 11.28
N CYS A 165 6.97 8.63 10.60
CA CYS A 165 7.68 9.85 10.19
C CYS A 165 8.22 10.64 11.39
N ILE A 166 7.43 10.75 12.48
CA ILE A 166 7.87 11.43 13.71
C ILE A 166 9.06 10.69 14.34
N ASP A 167 9.00 9.36 14.40
CA ASP A 167 10.07 8.55 14.98
C ASP A 167 11.35 8.64 14.16
N LYS A 168 11.26 8.60 12.84
CA LYS A 168 12.39 8.85 11.93
C LYS A 168 13.01 10.22 12.20
N LYS A 169 12.21 11.29 12.24
CA LYS A 169 12.73 12.64 12.51
C LYS A 169 13.41 12.73 13.87
N ARG A 170 12.90 12.03 14.90
CA ARG A 170 13.57 11.95 16.21
C ARG A 170 14.90 11.20 16.12
N TYR A 171 14.95 10.11 15.38
CA TYR A 171 16.19 9.36 15.13
C TYR A 171 17.24 10.25 14.45
N ASP A 172 16.87 10.93 13.36
CA ASP A 172 17.78 11.82 12.61
C ASP A 172 18.37 12.94 13.49
N ILE A 173 17.52 13.55 14.32
CA ILE A 173 17.94 14.60 15.27
C ILE A 173 18.92 14.02 16.30
N ASN A 174 18.61 12.86 16.87
CA ASN A 174 19.47 12.22 17.88
C ASN A 174 20.82 11.80 17.28
N LYS A 175 20.83 11.24 16.07
CA LYS A 175 22.06 10.89 15.33
C LYS A 175 22.93 12.13 15.12
N THR A 176 22.33 13.22 14.64
CA THR A 176 23.03 14.50 14.45
C THR A 176 23.61 15.06 15.76
N LEU A 177 22.86 14.94 16.87
CA LEU A 177 23.34 15.36 18.19
C LEU A 177 24.55 14.54 18.67
N GLN A 178 24.52 13.22 18.48
CA GLN A 178 25.62 12.31 18.83
C GLN A 178 26.89 12.57 17.98
N GLU A 179 26.73 12.79 16.67
CA GLU A 179 27.83 13.17 15.78
C GLU A 179 28.46 14.50 16.20
N ASN A 180 27.65 15.49 16.57
CA ASN A 180 28.15 16.77 17.04
C ASN A 180 28.87 16.67 18.40
N ALA A 181 28.36 15.83 19.31
CA ALA A 181 28.99 15.58 20.61
C ALA A 181 30.35 14.88 20.47
N SER A 182 30.43 13.84 19.64
CA SER A 182 31.69 13.12 19.39
C SER A 182 32.75 14.00 18.71
N ARG A 183 32.36 14.87 17.77
CA ARG A 183 33.28 15.87 17.16
C ARG A 183 33.82 16.88 18.17
N LYS A 184 32.99 17.33 19.13
CA LYS A 184 33.44 18.24 20.21
C LYS A 184 34.40 17.53 21.16
N SER A 185 34.13 16.28 21.52
CA SER A 185 35.04 15.49 22.35
C SER A 185 36.42 15.33 21.71
N LYS A 186 36.47 15.00 20.40
CA LYS A 186 37.73 14.86 19.64
C LYS A 186 38.52 16.16 19.47
N ARG A 187 37.88 17.33 19.59
CA ARG A 187 38.56 18.65 19.52
C ARG A 187 39.14 19.10 20.85
N ASN A 188 38.64 18.56 21.97
CA ASN A 188 39.05 18.93 23.32
C ASN A 188 40.04 17.92 23.94
N SER A 189 40.35 16.84 23.22
CA SER A 189 41.36 15.82 23.52
C SER A 189 42.60 16.05 22.66
#